data_AF-W7TX21-F1
#
_entry.id   AF-W7TX21-F1
#
_cell.length_a   1.000
_cell.length_b   1.000
_cell.length_c   1.000
_cell.angle_alpha   90.00
_cell.angle_beta   90.00
_cell.angle_gamma   90.00
#
_symmetry.space_group_name_H-M   'P 1'
#
loop_
_entity.id
_entity.type
_entity.pdbx_description
1 polymer ?
#
loop_
_entity_poly.entity_id
_entity_poly.type
_entity_poly.pdbx_seq_one_letter_code
_entity_poly.pdbx_strand_id
1 'polypeptide(L)'
;MHLNVMAGRSFNDLNQYPVFPWVLADYTSPSLDLSLPSTFRDLSKPVGALDEGRARTFWHRYQAMKLEEAEEAAEEDGTGALRIPPFMYGSHYSSAALVLHFLVRQEPFASHAVALQSGSFDCPDRLFFSLRAAWESALRSTTDVKELIPELFTTPECLQNTNRLPLGRLQDGQGRRVGDVELPPWARNAHDFVRQHRQALESEYVSSHLHEWIDLIFGWKQRGPPAEAARNVFYYLTYEGAVDVDRIDDPVLKEATEAQIRHYGQTPSQLFSQPHPPRLPLHDTVQPLGASLASLTHLRAYTPPQHLLRNLSLPAFSHCPSTFASPSGSTALPPSLPSSLPPSLPSPPVLTVLAAPNKIHVVFNDFRVASYRWSAMPDSHDFPFTVRFERLRTLPCL
;
A
#
# COMPACT_ATOMS: atom_id res chain seq x y z
N MET A 1 -5.35 13.95 -0.97
CA MET A 1 -6.16 13.55 -2.16
C MET A 1 -5.82 14.34 -3.43
N HIS A 2 -5.84 15.69 -3.43
CA HIS A 2 -5.62 16.48 -4.65
C HIS A 2 -4.32 16.11 -5.41
N LEU A 3 -3.19 15.97 -4.70
CA LEU A 3 -1.91 15.57 -5.30
C LEU A 3 -1.95 14.17 -5.95
N ASN A 4 -2.64 13.22 -5.32
CA ASN A 4 -2.85 11.88 -5.90
C ASN A 4 -3.55 12.00 -7.25
N VAL A 5 -4.64 12.76 -7.33
CA VAL A 5 -5.41 12.96 -8.58
C VAL A 5 -4.53 13.61 -9.66
N MET A 6 -3.78 14.66 -9.31
CA MET A 6 -2.88 15.31 -10.27
C MET A 6 -1.76 14.39 -10.75
N ALA A 7 -1.31 13.45 -9.92
CA ALA A 7 -0.28 12.48 -10.27
C ALA A 7 -0.83 11.20 -10.94
N GLY A 8 -2.03 11.27 -11.51
CA GLY A 8 -2.66 10.19 -12.27
C GLY A 8 -3.28 9.07 -11.42
N ARG A 9 -3.35 9.22 -10.09
CA ARG A 9 -3.87 8.18 -9.19
C ARG A 9 -5.39 8.17 -9.18
N SER A 10 -5.99 6.97 -9.17
CA SER A 10 -7.44 6.82 -9.17
C SER A 10 -7.89 5.56 -8.42
N PHE A 11 -9.16 5.56 -7.99
CA PHE A 11 -9.78 4.37 -7.41
C PHE A 11 -10.18 3.31 -8.46
N ASN A 12 -10.12 3.66 -9.75
CA ASN A 12 -10.52 2.76 -10.84
C ASN A 12 -9.40 1.78 -11.23
N ASP A 13 -8.14 2.09 -10.89
CA ASP A 13 -6.99 1.24 -11.14
C ASP A 13 -6.26 0.97 -9.81
N LEU A 14 -6.33 -0.27 -9.33
CA LEU A 14 -5.68 -0.68 -8.09
C LEU A 14 -4.15 -0.60 -8.15
N ASN A 15 -3.55 -0.63 -9.35
CA ASN A 15 -2.10 -0.47 -9.52
C ASN A 15 -1.66 0.99 -9.37
N GLN A 16 -2.59 1.92 -9.62
CA GLN A 16 -2.40 3.37 -9.49
C GLN A 16 -3.33 3.96 -8.42
N TYR A 17 -3.49 3.24 -7.32
CA TYR A 17 -4.34 3.67 -6.21
C TYR A 17 -3.78 4.90 -5.49
N PRO A 18 -4.62 5.74 -4.88
CA PRO A 18 -4.14 6.84 -4.05
C PRO A 18 -3.28 6.38 -2.87
N VAL A 19 -2.18 7.07 -2.63
CA VAL A 19 -1.21 6.76 -1.56
C VAL A 19 -1.28 7.80 -0.47
N PHE A 20 -1.25 7.35 0.80
CA PHE A 20 -1.22 8.18 2.01
C PHE A 20 -0.05 7.78 2.91
N PRO A 21 0.54 8.70 3.68
CA PRO A 21 1.62 8.35 4.59
C PRO A 21 1.11 7.52 5.77
N TRP A 22 1.94 6.63 6.29
CA TRP A 22 1.88 6.35 7.73
C TRP A 22 2.09 7.64 8.51
N VAL A 23 1.21 7.96 9.46
CA VAL A 23 1.31 9.18 10.27
C VAL A 23 1.77 8.87 11.69
N LEU A 24 1.27 7.79 12.27
CA LEU A 24 1.57 7.39 13.64
C LEU A 24 2.70 6.37 13.68
N ALA A 25 3.48 6.41 14.76
CA ALA A 25 4.48 5.40 15.11
C ALA A 25 4.08 4.60 16.38
N ASP A 26 3.08 5.09 17.14
CA ASP A 26 2.62 4.46 18.36
C ASP A 26 1.34 3.62 18.16
N TYR A 27 1.52 2.30 18.17
CA TYR A 27 0.45 1.30 18.15
C TYR A 27 0.45 0.43 19.41
N THR A 28 1.10 0.89 20.48
CA THR A 28 1.36 0.10 21.70
C THR A 28 0.82 0.75 22.97
N SER A 29 0.82 2.07 23.05
CA SER A 29 0.40 2.79 24.25
C SER A 29 -1.10 2.67 24.54
N PRO A 30 -1.50 2.76 25.83
CA PRO A 30 -2.91 2.75 26.25
C PRO A 30 -3.68 4.01 25.82
N SER A 31 -2.98 5.13 25.57
CA SER A 31 -3.55 6.40 25.13
C SER A 31 -2.68 7.04 24.07
N LEU A 32 -3.31 7.70 23.08
CA LEU A 32 -2.61 8.39 22.01
C LEU A 32 -2.38 9.86 22.37
N ASP A 33 -1.12 10.24 22.57
CA ASP A 33 -0.73 11.62 22.86
C ASP A 33 -0.16 12.31 21.62
N LEU A 34 -0.96 13.15 20.98
CA LEU A 34 -0.59 13.90 19.78
C LEU A 34 0.29 15.13 20.08
N SER A 35 0.65 15.39 21.35
CA SER A 35 1.61 16.44 21.71
C SER A 35 3.06 15.95 21.69
N LEU A 36 3.27 14.62 21.73
CA LEU A 36 4.60 14.02 21.73
C LEU A 36 5.10 13.78 20.29
N PRO A 37 6.27 14.32 19.89
CA PRO A 37 6.85 14.04 18.57
C PRO A 37 7.08 12.55 18.32
N SER A 38 7.38 11.76 19.36
CA SER A 38 7.61 10.31 19.25
C SER A 38 6.37 9.50 18.88
N THR A 39 5.17 10.09 18.99
CA THR A 39 3.91 9.47 18.56
C THR A 39 3.81 9.41 17.04
N PHE A 40 4.55 10.27 16.33
CA PHE A 40 4.46 10.40 14.88
C PHE A 40 5.62 9.70 14.18
N ARG A 41 5.35 9.27 12.95
CA ARG A 41 6.39 8.92 11.99
C ARG A 41 7.16 10.18 11.58
N ASP A 42 8.47 10.04 11.40
CA ASP A 42 9.29 10.99 10.64
C ASP A 42 8.88 11.02 9.15
N LEU A 43 8.15 12.07 8.75
CA LEU A 43 7.63 12.26 7.39
C LEU A 43 8.72 12.66 6.39
N SER A 44 9.91 13.05 6.84
CA SER A 44 11.04 13.38 5.97
C SER A 44 11.72 12.16 5.34
N LYS A 45 11.38 10.95 5.82
CA LYS A 45 12.01 9.69 5.43
C LYS A 45 11.01 8.73 4.77
N PRO A 46 11.42 8.00 3.72
CA PRO A 46 10.64 6.89 3.21
C PRO A 46 10.59 5.75 4.24
N VAL A 47 9.59 4.86 4.13
CA VAL A 47 9.36 3.75 5.07
C VAL A 47 10.66 2.96 5.31
N GLY A 48 11.35 2.59 4.23
CA GLY A 48 12.59 1.81 4.29
C GLY A 48 13.75 2.50 5.02
N ALA A 49 13.67 3.80 5.29
CA ALA A 49 14.69 4.59 5.97
C ALA A 49 14.34 4.96 7.42
N LEU A 50 13.16 4.58 7.92
CA LEU A 50 12.71 4.88 9.28
C LEU A 50 13.53 4.15 10.36
N ASP A 51 13.82 2.86 10.13
CA ASP A 51 14.73 2.09 10.98
C ASP A 51 16.17 2.21 10.45
N GLU A 52 17.09 2.67 11.30
CA GLU A 52 18.48 2.93 10.89
C GLU A 52 19.24 1.66 10.51
N GLY A 53 19.00 0.55 11.21
CA GLY A 53 19.64 -0.73 10.95
C GLY A 53 19.28 -1.24 9.56
N ARG A 54 17.98 -1.24 9.26
CA ARG A 54 17.44 -1.62 7.95
C ARG A 54 17.85 -0.65 6.85
N ALA A 55 17.86 0.65 7.14
CA ALA A 55 18.32 1.67 6.19
C ALA A 55 19.78 1.43 5.76
N ARG A 56 20.65 1.02 6.69
CA ARG A 56 22.03 0.63 6.37
C ARG A 56 22.06 -0.60 5.45
N THR A 57 21.25 -1.62 5.72
CA THR A 57 21.16 -2.81 4.86
C THR A 57 20.78 -2.45 3.42
N PHE A 58 19.75 -1.62 3.24
CA PHE A 58 19.35 -1.14 1.91
C PHE A 58 20.47 -0.33 1.23
N TRP A 59 21.13 0.54 1.99
CA TRP A 59 22.23 1.35 1.48
C TRP A 59 23.42 0.50 1.04
N HIS A 60 23.83 -0.49 1.82
CA HIS A 60 24.95 -1.37 1.47
C HIS A 60 24.67 -2.16 0.20
N ARG A 61 23.46 -2.71 0.05
CA ARG A 61 23.04 -3.40 -1.18
C ARG A 61 23.06 -2.46 -2.39
N TYR A 62 22.53 -1.24 -2.22
CA TYR A 62 22.54 -0.24 -3.28
C TYR A 62 23.96 0.15 -3.72
N GLN A 63 24.88 0.32 -2.77
CA GLN A 63 26.28 0.61 -3.08
C GLN A 63 27.00 -0.55 -3.78
N ALA A 64 26.70 -1.80 -3.38
CA ALA A 64 27.21 -2.98 -4.08
C ALA A 64 26.75 -3.02 -5.53
N MET A 65 25.46 -2.80 -5.79
CA MET A 65 24.90 -2.71 -7.15
C MET A 65 25.54 -1.58 -7.96
N LYS A 66 25.84 -0.42 -7.34
CA LYS A 66 26.55 0.69 -8.01
C LYS A 66 27.97 0.31 -8.43
N LEU A 67 28.66 -0.48 -7.61
CA LEU A 67 29.99 -0.96 -7.93
C LEU A 67 29.94 -1.96 -9.09
N GLU A 68 29.04 -2.95 -9.02
CA GLU A 68 28.79 -3.92 -10.10
C GLU A 68 28.46 -3.19 -11.42
N GLU A 69 27.57 -2.20 -11.35
CA GLU A 69 27.21 -1.37 -12.51
C GLU A 69 28.42 -0.62 -13.12
N ALA A 70 29.32 -0.10 -12.29
CA ALA A 70 30.51 0.61 -12.73
C ALA A 70 31.56 -0.33 -13.33
N GLU A 71 31.70 -1.53 -12.78
CA GLU A 71 32.58 -2.59 -13.30
C GLU A 71 32.08 -3.07 -14.68
N GLU A 72 30.78 -3.36 -14.82
CA GLU A 72 30.18 -3.74 -16.10
C GLU A 72 30.26 -2.64 -17.16
N ALA A 73 30.23 -1.36 -16.78
CA ALA A 73 30.44 -0.25 -17.73
C ALA A 73 31.89 -0.13 -18.23
N ALA A 74 32.85 -0.70 -17.50
CA ALA A 74 34.26 -0.66 -17.86
C ALA A 74 34.66 -1.83 -18.78
N GLU A 75 33.85 -2.89 -18.86
CA GLU A 75 34.07 -4.02 -19.76
C GLU A 75 33.54 -3.69 -21.18
N GLU A 76 34.44 -3.57 -22.16
CA GLU A 76 34.12 -3.20 -23.56
C GLU A 76 33.30 -4.26 -24.32
N ASP A 77 33.27 -5.50 -23.85
CA ASP A 77 32.49 -6.59 -24.42
C ASP A 77 31.06 -6.57 -23.88
N GLY A 78 30.28 -5.63 -24.38
CA GLY A 78 28.85 -5.47 -24.10
C GLY A 78 28.04 -6.72 -24.45
N THR A 79 28.04 -7.70 -23.56
CA THR A 79 26.97 -8.70 -23.54
C THR A 79 25.70 -7.91 -23.24
N GLY A 80 24.82 -7.78 -24.23
CA GLY A 80 23.59 -6.96 -24.17
C GLY A 80 22.53 -7.49 -23.20
N ALA A 81 22.96 -7.99 -22.03
CA ALA A 81 22.10 -8.30 -20.90
C ALA A 81 21.39 -7.01 -20.44
N LEU A 82 20.12 -7.15 -20.10
CA LEU A 82 19.28 -6.06 -19.61
C LEU A 82 19.91 -5.47 -18.34
N ARG A 83 20.56 -4.31 -18.47
CA ARG A 83 21.24 -3.62 -17.37
C ARG A 83 20.20 -3.08 -16.40
N ILE A 84 20.13 -3.67 -15.20
CA ILE A 84 19.23 -3.24 -14.13
C ILE A 84 19.91 -2.12 -13.34
N PRO A 85 19.38 -0.89 -13.35
CA PRO A 85 19.97 0.20 -12.57
C PRO A 85 19.91 -0.10 -11.06
N PRO A 86 20.89 0.34 -10.26
CA PRO A 86 20.91 0.15 -8.82
C PRO A 86 19.66 0.73 -8.15
N PHE A 87 19.14 0.01 -7.16
CA PHE A 87 17.94 0.41 -6.42
C PHE A 87 18.04 0.01 -4.95
N MET A 88 17.29 0.71 -4.08
CA MET A 88 17.21 0.37 -2.65
C MET A 88 16.05 -0.58 -2.39
N TYR A 89 14.92 -0.39 -3.07
CA TYR A 89 13.68 -1.11 -2.81
C TYR A 89 13.19 -1.89 -4.03
N GLY A 90 13.17 -3.22 -3.91
CA GLY A 90 12.60 -4.12 -4.93
C GLY A 90 11.08 -4.29 -4.80
N SER A 91 10.53 -3.98 -3.63
CA SER A 91 9.10 -3.81 -3.41
C SER A 91 8.73 -2.34 -3.43
N HIS A 92 7.46 -2.06 -3.74
CA HIS A 92 6.95 -0.70 -3.86
C HIS A 92 5.98 -0.36 -2.73
N TYR A 93 5.86 0.92 -2.39
CA TYR A 93 4.97 1.39 -1.32
C TYR A 93 3.48 1.38 -1.69
N SER A 94 3.15 1.08 -2.95
CA SER A 94 1.79 1.03 -3.49
C SER A 94 1.70 0.00 -4.61
N SER A 95 0.78 -0.95 -4.50
CA SER A 95 0.46 -1.94 -5.54
C SER A 95 -0.97 -2.44 -5.33
N ALA A 96 -1.56 -3.09 -6.35
CA ALA A 96 -2.88 -3.69 -6.20
C ALA A 96 -2.93 -4.70 -5.03
N ALA A 97 -1.89 -5.52 -4.88
CA ALA A 97 -1.81 -6.49 -3.78
C ALA A 97 -1.85 -5.82 -2.40
N LEU A 98 -1.22 -4.65 -2.25
CA LEU A 98 -1.21 -3.87 -1.01
C LEU A 98 -2.57 -3.24 -0.71
N VAL A 99 -3.26 -2.71 -1.74
CA VAL A 99 -4.63 -2.19 -1.58
C VAL A 99 -5.56 -3.31 -1.13
N LEU A 100 -5.48 -4.47 -1.80
CA LEU A 100 -6.25 -5.66 -1.44
C LEU A 100 -5.89 -6.17 -0.04
N HIS A 101 -4.63 -6.10 0.38
CA HIS A 101 -4.21 -6.45 1.74
C HIS A 101 -4.95 -5.61 2.79
N PHE A 102 -5.03 -4.28 2.63
CA PHE A 102 -5.75 -3.42 3.57
C PHE A 102 -7.27 -3.57 3.48
N LEU A 103 -7.81 -3.82 2.29
CA LEU A 103 -9.26 -3.87 2.03
C LEU A 103 -9.85 -5.28 1.98
N VAL A 104 -9.09 -6.32 2.33
CA VAL A 104 -9.49 -7.74 2.21
C VAL A 104 -10.84 -8.10 2.86
N ARG A 105 -11.34 -7.26 3.78
CA ARG A 105 -12.62 -7.44 4.49
C ARG A 105 -13.84 -6.85 3.78
N GLN A 106 -13.62 -6.06 2.74
CA GLN A 106 -14.66 -5.33 2.03
C GLN A 106 -14.85 -5.89 0.62
N GLU A 107 -16.10 -6.06 0.19
CA GLU A 107 -16.37 -6.31 -1.24
C GLU A 107 -16.30 -5.00 -2.04
N PRO A 108 -15.86 -5.02 -3.31
CA PRO A 108 -15.44 -6.19 -4.10
C PRO A 108 -13.99 -6.65 -3.86
N PHE A 109 -13.24 -5.99 -2.96
CA PHE A 109 -11.82 -6.25 -2.73
C PHE A 109 -11.53 -7.65 -2.18
N ALA A 110 -12.43 -8.22 -1.36
CA ALA A 110 -12.33 -9.59 -0.89
C ALA A 110 -12.33 -10.58 -2.07
N SER A 111 -13.28 -10.43 -3.00
CA SER A 111 -13.33 -11.23 -4.23
C SER A 111 -12.06 -11.08 -5.08
N HIS A 112 -11.56 -9.85 -5.21
CA HIS A 112 -10.30 -9.59 -5.93
C HIS A 112 -9.08 -10.21 -5.23
N ALA A 113 -9.01 -10.19 -3.89
CA ALA A 113 -7.93 -10.81 -3.14
C ALA A 113 -7.92 -12.34 -3.32
N VAL A 114 -9.10 -12.97 -3.34
CA VAL A 114 -9.26 -14.39 -3.61
C VAL A 114 -8.84 -14.73 -5.05
N ALA A 115 -9.23 -13.90 -6.02
CA ALA A 115 -8.84 -14.08 -7.41
C ALA A 115 -7.31 -13.95 -7.62
N LEU A 116 -6.68 -12.97 -6.96
CA LEU A 116 -5.23 -12.77 -6.99
C LEU A 116 -4.47 -13.99 -6.44
N GLN A 117 -5.05 -14.67 -5.45
CA GLN A 117 -4.45 -15.82 -4.78
C GLN A 117 -5.08 -17.16 -5.22
N SER A 118 -5.40 -17.25 -6.52
CA SER A 118 -5.81 -18.48 -7.21
C SER A 118 -7.01 -19.21 -6.57
N GLY A 119 -7.99 -18.45 -6.07
CA GLY A 119 -9.27 -18.98 -5.59
C GLY A 119 -9.35 -19.18 -4.07
N SER A 120 -8.40 -18.69 -3.29
CA SER A 120 -8.46 -18.71 -1.82
C SER A 120 -7.91 -17.42 -1.21
N PHE A 121 -8.19 -17.13 0.06
CA PHE A 121 -7.48 -16.04 0.76
C PHE A 121 -6.01 -16.40 0.98
N ASP A 122 -5.17 -15.37 1.12
CA ASP A 122 -3.75 -15.55 1.46
C ASP A 122 -3.57 -16.21 2.84
N CYS A 123 -2.35 -16.66 3.13
CA CYS A 123 -2.08 -17.29 4.41
C CYS A 123 -2.37 -16.31 5.56
N PRO A 124 -3.00 -16.77 6.66
CA PRO A 124 -3.49 -15.88 7.71
C PRO A 124 -2.42 -14.94 8.30
N ASP A 125 -1.19 -15.43 8.43
CA ASP A 125 -0.04 -14.68 8.95
C ASP A 125 0.44 -13.52 8.04
N ARG A 126 0.05 -13.51 6.75
CA ARG A 126 0.32 -12.43 5.80
C ARG A 126 -0.87 -11.48 5.59
N LEU A 127 -2.04 -11.85 6.06
CA LEU A 127 -3.21 -10.98 5.99
C LEU A 127 -3.04 -9.77 6.90
N PHE A 128 -3.75 -8.69 6.59
CA PHE A 128 -3.82 -7.53 7.47
C PHE A 128 -4.63 -7.87 8.72
N PHE A 129 -4.02 -8.48 9.73
CA PHE A 129 -4.73 -8.90 10.96
C PHE A 129 -4.53 -7.94 12.13
N SER A 130 -3.50 -7.08 12.11
CA SER A 130 -3.20 -6.16 13.21
C SER A 130 -2.52 -4.89 12.68
N LEU A 131 -2.97 -3.72 13.16
CA LEU A 131 -2.34 -2.44 12.85
C LEU A 131 -0.90 -2.37 13.37
N ARG A 132 -0.68 -2.89 14.59
CA ARG A 132 0.66 -2.99 15.17
C ARG A 132 1.55 -3.89 14.32
N ALA A 133 1.10 -5.10 14.00
CA ALA A 133 1.90 -6.02 13.17
C ALA A 133 2.20 -5.43 11.79
N ALA A 134 1.23 -4.72 11.19
CA ALA A 134 1.39 -4.06 9.90
C ALA A 134 2.42 -2.93 9.92
N TRP A 135 2.45 -2.11 10.99
CA TRP A 135 3.46 -1.07 11.20
C TRP A 135 4.84 -1.68 11.45
N GLU A 136 4.89 -2.69 12.31
CA GLU A 136 6.11 -3.41 12.66
C GLU A 136 6.74 -4.12 11.46
N SER A 137 5.93 -4.75 10.61
CA SER A 137 6.37 -5.33 9.33
C SER A 137 6.97 -4.25 8.44
N ALA A 138 6.25 -3.14 8.27
CA ALA A 138 6.71 -2.01 7.48
C ALA A 138 8.00 -1.36 8.03
N LEU A 139 8.34 -1.54 9.32
CA LEU A 139 9.58 -1.05 9.92
C LEU A 139 10.75 -2.04 9.85
N ARG A 140 10.49 -3.35 9.89
CA ARG A 140 11.54 -4.36 10.10
C ARG A 140 11.78 -5.28 8.90
N SER A 141 10.76 -5.54 8.10
CA SER A 141 10.92 -6.41 6.93
C SER A 141 11.69 -5.69 5.82
N THR A 142 12.64 -6.37 5.17
CA THR A 142 13.39 -5.85 4.03
C THR A 142 12.60 -5.91 2.71
N THR A 143 11.45 -6.59 2.73
CA THR A 143 10.54 -6.72 1.58
C THR A 143 9.26 -5.89 1.76
N ASP A 144 9.09 -5.23 2.90
CA ASP A 144 7.89 -4.43 3.20
C ASP A 144 8.24 -2.96 3.42
N VAL A 145 7.88 -2.14 2.43
CA VAL A 145 8.02 -0.68 2.46
C VAL A 145 6.68 0.02 2.19
N LYS A 146 5.57 -0.66 2.51
CA LYS A 146 4.21 -0.18 2.20
C LYS A 146 3.86 1.13 2.88
N GLU A 147 3.30 2.06 2.11
CA GLU A 147 2.57 3.21 2.63
C GLU A 147 1.09 2.86 2.81
N LEU A 148 0.30 3.81 3.29
CA LEU A 148 -1.12 3.63 3.58
C LEU A 148 -2.02 3.99 2.40
N ILE A 149 -3.30 3.64 2.56
CA ILE A 149 -4.41 4.03 1.68
C ILE A 149 -5.34 5.03 2.39
N PRO A 150 -6.10 5.85 1.65
CA PRO A 150 -7.00 6.86 2.23
C PRO A 150 -8.03 6.28 3.22
N GLU A 151 -8.48 5.05 2.98
CA GLU A 151 -9.53 4.37 3.74
C GLU A 151 -9.18 4.22 5.22
N LEU A 152 -7.89 4.15 5.57
CA LEU A 152 -7.46 4.09 6.97
C LEU A 152 -7.69 5.41 7.73
N PHE A 153 -8.10 6.48 7.04
CA PHE A 153 -8.44 7.77 7.62
C PHE A 153 -9.93 8.11 7.47
N THR A 154 -10.73 7.28 6.77
CA THR A 154 -12.13 7.59 6.45
C THR A 154 -13.11 6.44 6.65
N THR A 155 -12.66 5.19 6.58
CA THR A 155 -13.52 4.02 6.34
C THR A 155 -13.28 2.95 7.42
N PRO A 156 -13.95 3.03 8.58
CA PRO A 156 -13.76 2.08 9.68
C PRO A 156 -14.14 0.64 9.31
N GLU A 157 -15.03 0.45 8.33
CA GLU A 157 -15.50 -0.85 7.87
C GLU A 157 -14.35 -1.71 7.33
N CYS A 158 -13.28 -1.13 6.78
CA CYS A 158 -12.13 -1.90 6.29
C CYS A 158 -11.40 -2.67 7.41
N LEU A 159 -11.62 -2.29 8.67
CA LEU A 159 -11.06 -2.93 9.86
C LEU A 159 -11.98 -4.01 10.44
N GLN A 160 -13.19 -4.19 9.91
CA GLN A 160 -14.21 -5.07 10.45
C GLN A 160 -14.53 -6.20 9.47
N ASN A 161 -14.53 -7.44 9.95
CA ASN A 161 -14.93 -8.61 9.19
C ASN A 161 -16.45 -8.82 9.29
N THR A 162 -17.23 -7.81 8.90
CA THR A 162 -18.70 -7.81 8.97
C THR A 162 -19.31 -8.96 8.16
N ASN A 163 -18.69 -9.30 7.03
CA ASN A 163 -19.11 -10.39 6.14
C ASN A 163 -18.72 -11.79 6.66
N ARG A 164 -18.05 -11.88 7.82
CA ARG A 164 -17.60 -13.14 8.44
C ARG A 164 -16.76 -14.01 7.50
N LEU A 165 -15.93 -13.37 6.67
CA LEU A 165 -15.05 -14.02 5.71
C LEU A 165 -14.15 -15.06 6.40
N PRO A 166 -13.88 -16.21 5.75
CA PRO A 166 -13.05 -17.28 6.30
C PRO A 166 -11.55 -16.97 6.16
N LEU A 167 -11.05 -15.99 6.90
CA LEU A 167 -9.66 -15.51 6.84
C LEU A 167 -8.64 -16.43 7.55
N GLY A 168 -9.05 -17.62 7.97
CA GLY A 168 -8.18 -18.63 8.59
C GLY A 168 -7.72 -18.32 10.02
N ARG A 169 -6.60 -18.94 10.42
CA ARG A 169 -6.00 -18.86 11.77
C ARG A 169 -4.50 -18.62 11.69
N LEU A 170 -3.99 -17.75 12.56
CA LEU A 170 -2.57 -17.45 12.68
C LEU A 170 -1.77 -18.68 13.17
N GLN A 171 -0.51 -18.76 12.81
CA GLN A 171 0.44 -19.78 13.26
C GLN A 171 1.23 -19.33 14.50
N ASP A 172 0.57 -18.60 15.41
CA ASP A 172 1.17 -18.02 16.61
C ASP A 172 1.17 -18.96 17.83
N GLY A 173 1.03 -20.27 17.60
CA GLY A 173 0.90 -21.29 18.63
C GLY A 173 -0.47 -21.31 19.34
N GLN A 174 -1.19 -20.19 19.38
CA GLN A 174 -2.55 -20.09 19.95
C GLN A 174 -3.63 -20.36 18.90
N GLY A 175 -3.29 -20.27 17.61
CA GLY A 175 -4.23 -20.53 16.52
C GLY A 175 -5.33 -19.47 16.47
N ARG A 176 -5.02 -18.21 16.81
CA ARG A 176 -6.00 -17.12 16.84
C ARG A 176 -6.67 -16.97 15.47
N ARG A 177 -8.00 -16.89 15.46
CA ARG A 177 -8.78 -16.71 14.23
C ARG A 177 -8.60 -15.29 13.71
N VAL A 178 -8.32 -15.15 12.42
CA VAL A 178 -8.30 -13.83 11.77
C VAL A 178 -9.75 -13.38 11.56
N GLY A 179 -10.10 -12.27 12.18
CA GLY A 179 -11.43 -11.65 12.13
C GLY A 179 -11.31 -10.16 11.84
N ASP A 180 -11.88 -9.34 12.72
CA ASP A 180 -11.61 -7.90 12.74
C ASP A 180 -10.11 -7.63 12.91
N VAL A 181 -9.64 -6.49 12.40
CA VAL A 181 -8.27 -6.05 12.57
C VAL A 181 -8.03 -5.72 14.04
N GLU A 182 -6.94 -6.25 14.61
CA GLU A 182 -6.50 -5.90 15.95
C GLU A 182 -6.07 -4.43 16.00
N LEU A 183 -6.82 -3.66 16.78
CA LEU A 183 -6.61 -2.23 16.96
C LEU A 183 -5.57 -1.95 18.06
N PRO A 184 -4.88 -0.80 17.99
CA PRO A 184 -4.01 -0.38 19.08
C PRO A 184 -4.83 -0.09 20.36
N PRO A 185 -4.23 -0.21 21.56
CA PRO A 185 -4.98 -0.11 22.82
C PRO A 185 -5.70 1.21 23.04
N TRP A 186 -5.21 2.30 22.44
CA TRP A 186 -5.83 3.63 22.50
C TRP A 186 -7.10 3.78 21.64
N ALA A 187 -7.43 2.81 20.78
CA ALA A 187 -8.64 2.82 19.97
C ALA A 187 -9.67 1.84 20.52
N ARG A 188 -10.85 2.36 20.90
CA ARG A 188 -11.92 1.55 21.48
C ARG A 188 -12.60 0.62 20.47
N ASN A 189 -12.67 1.06 19.21
CA ASN A 189 -13.26 0.36 18.08
C ASN A 189 -12.79 1.01 16.77
N ALA A 190 -13.19 0.46 15.62
CA ALA A 190 -12.73 0.92 14.31
C ALA A 190 -13.08 2.40 14.02
N HIS A 191 -14.27 2.87 14.43
CA HIS A 191 -14.65 4.28 14.27
C HIS A 191 -13.75 5.20 15.11
N ASP A 192 -13.46 4.80 16.34
CA ASP A 192 -12.58 5.56 17.23
C ASP A 192 -11.13 5.57 16.72
N PHE A 193 -10.64 4.46 16.16
CA PHE A 193 -9.36 4.42 15.46
C PHE A 193 -9.33 5.43 14.31
N VAL A 194 -10.29 5.35 13.38
CA VAL A 194 -10.33 6.23 12.19
C VAL A 194 -10.43 7.71 12.60
N ARG A 195 -11.26 8.02 13.61
CA ARG A 195 -11.37 9.37 14.16
C ARG A 195 -10.03 9.90 14.66
N GLN A 196 -9.34 9.14 15.51
CA GLN A 196 -8.05 9.54 16.10
C GLN A 196 -6.93 9.56 15.05
N HIS A 197 -6.93 8.61 14.10
CA HIS A 197 -5.94 8.56 13.03
C HIS A 197 -6.09 9.75 12.06
N ARG A 198 -7.33 10.15 11.75
CA ARG A 198 -7.61 11.38 11.00
C ARG A 198 -7.23 12.62 11.81
N GLN A 199 -7.50 12.65 13.11
CA GLN A 199 -7.05 13.76 13.97
C GLN A 199 -5.53 13.90 13.98
N ALA A 200 -4.78 12.78 13.94
CA ALA A 200 -3.33 12.80 13.81
C ALA A 200 -2.88 13.36 12.45
N LEU A 201 -3.51 12.94 11.35
CA LEU A 201 -3.23 13.46 10.00
C LEU A 201 -3.47 14.98 9.91
N GLU A 202 -4.51 15.49 10.57
CA GLU A 202 -4.86 16.91 10.58
C GLU A 202 -4.16 17.71 11.70
N SER A 203 -3.22 17.09 12.44
CA SER A 203 -2.50 17.75 13.53
C SER A 203 -1.51 18.81 13.02
N GLU A 204 -1.09 19.72 13.91
CA GLU A 204 -0.06 20.71 13.60
C GLU A 204 1.28 20.03 13.27
N TYR A 205 1.63 18.93 13.95
CA TYR A 205 2.85 18.18 13.66
C TYR A 205 2.86 17.69 12.22
N VAL A 206 1.80 17.04 11.75
CA VAL A 206 1.73 16.58 10.36
C VAL A 206 1.66 17.76 9.42
N SER A 207 0.88 18.80 9.74
CA SER A 207 0.79 20.01 8.92
C SER A 207 2.15 20.64 8.64
N SER A 208 3.02 20.73 9.65
CA SER A 208 4.35 21.31 9.48
C SER A 208 5.33 20.42 8.71
N HIS A 209 5.12 19.10 8.63
CA HIS A 209 6.08 18.15 8.03
C HIS A 209 5.57 17.43 6.77
N LEU A 210 4.27 17.49 6.44
CA LEU A 210 3.69 16.73 5.32
C LEU A 210 4.31 17.07 3.97
N HIS A 211 4.77 18.31 3.78
CA HIS A 211 5.48 18.76 2.59
C HIS A 211 6.75 17.93 2.31
N GLU A 212 7.42 17.43 3.35
CA GLU A 212 8.62 16.59 3.23
C GLU A 212 8.29 15.19 2.71
N TRP A 213 7.16 14.62 3.13
CA TRP A 213 6.66 13.36 2.58
C TRP A 213 6.18 13.53 1.13
N ILE A 214 5.53 14.66 0.84
CA ILE A 214 5.13 14.98 -0.53
C ILE A 214 6.37 15.06 -1.44
N ASP A 215 7.49 15.64 -0.97
CA ASP A 215 8.74 15.67 -1.73
C ASP A 215 9.24 14.28 -2.12
N LEU A 216 9.06 13.27 -1.25
CA LEU A 216 9.45 11.88 -1.51
C LEU A 216 8.56 11.22 -2.57
N ILE A 217 7.24 11.42 -2.48
CA ILE A 217 6.27 10.65 -3.28
C ILE A 217 5.95 11.34 -4.61
N PHE A 218 5.81 12.66 -4.62
CA PHE A 218 5.37 13.43 -5.79
C PHE A 218 6.38 14.48 -6.24
N GLY A 219 7.38 14.78 -5.41
CA GLY A 219 8.22 15.95 -5.58
C GLY A 219 9.66 15.67 -5.99
N TRP A 220 10.54 16.61 -5.67
CA TRP A 220 11.92 16.62 -6.14
C TRP A 220 12.80 15.50 -5.57
N LYS A 221 12.39 14.84 -4.47
CA LYS A 221 13.08 13.68 -3.88
C LYS A 221 12.57 12.33 -4.42
N GLN A 222 11.72 12.34 -5.44
CA GLN A 222 11.23 11.10 -6.08
C GLN A 222 12.31 10.43 -6.95
N ARG A 223 13.18 11.21 -7.60
CA ARG A 223 14.18 10.72 -8.57
C ARG A 223 15.52 11.43 -8.44
N GLY A 224 16.56 10.86 -9.05
CA GLY A 224 17.89 11.46 -9.17
C GLY A 224 18.67 11.56 -7.84
N PRO A 225 19.73 12.39 -7.79
CA PRO A 225 20.56 12.54 -6.59
C PRO A 225 19.79 12.88 -5.29
N PRO A 226 18.73 13.71 -5.32
CA PRO A 226 17.90 13.95 -4.14
C PRO A 226 17.22 12.68 -3.59
N ALA A 227 16.76 11.79 -4.48
CA ALA A 227 16.18 10.51 -4.07
C ALA A 227 17.24 9.61 -3.44
N GLU A 228 18.45 9.53 -4.01
CA GLU A 228 19.54 8.77 -3.41
C GLU A 228 19.88 9.26 -1.99
N ALA A 229 20.02 10.58 -1.83
CA ALA A 229 20.31 11.21 -0.54
C ALA A 229 19.21 10.95 0.50
N ALA A 230 17.94 10.94 0.07
CA ALA A 230 16.79 10.64 0.90
C ALA A 230 16.55 9.13 1.12
N ARG A 231 17.39 8.27 0.50
CA ARG A 231 17.24 6.81 0.45
C ARG A 231 15.91 6.37 -0.18
N ASN A 232 15.51 6.97 -1.29
CA ASN A 232 14.17 6.85 -1.88
C ASN A 232 14.18 6.28 -3.32
N VAL A 233 15.04 5.28 -3.58
CA VAL A 233 15.23 4.72 -4.93
C VAL A 233 14.57 3.35 -5.06
N PHE A 234 13.53 3.26 -5.88
CA PHE A 234 12.77 2.03 -6.17
C PHE A 234 13.30 1.33 -7.42
N TYR A 235 12.81 0.12 -7.68
CA TYR A 235 13.12 -0.61 -8.88
C TYR A 235 12.75 0.18 -10.15
N TYR A 236 13.63 0.18 -11.16
CA TYR A 236 13.53 1.13 -12.28
C TYR A 236 12.20 1.05 -13.06
N LEU A 237 11.62 -0.15 -13.23
CA LEU A 237 10.33 -0.33 -13.91
C LEU A 237 9.14 0.30 -13.19
N THR A 238 9.30 0.72 -11.93
CA THR A 238 8.23 1.44 -11.21
C THR A 238 8.08 2.89 -11.70
N TYR A 239 9.09 3.44 -12.37
CA TYR A 239 9.10 4.83 -12.80
C TYR A 239 8.57 4.99 -14.22
N GLU A 240 7.65 5.94 -14.39
CA GLU A 240 7.19 6.39 -15.72
C GLU A 240 8.38 6.75 -16.63
N GLY A 241 8.34 6.26 -17.87
CA GLY A 241 9.34 6.53 -18.90
C GLY A 241 10.66 5.75 -18.77
N ALA A 242 10.79 4.84 -17.80
CA ALA A 242 12.03 4.07 -17.61
C ALA A 242 12.30 3.06 -18.74
N VAL A 243 11.25 2.50 -19.34
CA VAL A 243 11.33 1.57 -20.48
C VAL A 243 10.22 1.90 -21.47
N ASP A 244 10.57 1.88 -22.76
CA ASP A 244 9.60 1.95 -23.85
C ASP A 244 9.21 0.52 -24.25
N VAL A 245 8.09 0.06 -23.68
CA VAL A 245 7.59 -1.31 -23.81
C VAL A 245 7.22 -1.66 -25.25
N ASP A 246 6.85 -0.66 -26.06
CA ASP A 246 6.50 -0.87 -27.47
C ASP A 246 7.70 -1.09 -28.37
N ARG A 247 8.91 -0.78 -27.89
CA ARG A 247 10.17 -1.03 -28.60
C ARG A 247 10.80 -2.37 -28.23
N ILE A 248 10.16 -3.17 -27.40
CA ILE A 248 10.61 -4.52 -27.05
C ILE A 248 10.12 -5.50 -28.13
N ASP A 249 11.05 -5.97 -28.98
CA ASP A 249 10.74 -6.90 -30.08
C ASP A 249 10.42 -8.32 -29.58
N ASP A 250 11.07 -8.77 -28.50
CA ASP A 250 10.82 -10.10 -27.93
C ASP A 250 9.48 -10.11 -27.18
N PRO A 251 8.47 -10.88 -27.64
CA PRO A 251 7.15 -10.91 -27.04
C PRO A 251 7.16 -11.42 -25.60
N VAL A 252 8.08 -12.34 -25.25
CA VAL A 252 8.18 -12.89 -23.89
C VAL A 252 8.72 -11.82 -22.95
N LEU A 253 9.76 -11.10 -23.37
CA LEU A 253 10.32 -10.00 -22.60
C LEU A 253 9.31 -8.84 -22.47
N LYS A 254 8.54 -8.55 -23.52
CA LYS A 254 7.47 -7.54 -23.49
C LYS A 254 6.41 -7.89 -22.46
N GLU A 255 5.86 -9.12 -22.52
CA GLU A 255 4.85 -9.59 -21.57
C GLU A 255 5.37 -9.60 -20.13
N ALA A 256 6.60 -10.07 -19.91
CA ALA A 256 7.22 -10.07 -18.59
C ALA A 256 7.42 -8.64 -18.04
N THR A 257 7.83 -7.70 -18.89
CA THR A 257 8.02 -6.29 -18.51
C THR A 257 6.68 -5.64 -18.16
N GLU A 258 5.64 -5.86 -18.98
CA GLU A 258 4.28 -5.37 -18.70
C GLU A 258 3.71 -5.95 -17.41
N ALA A 259 3.90 -7.26 -17.17
CA ALA A 259 3.47 -7.90 -15.94
C ALA A 259 4.19 -7.32 -14.71
N GLN A 260 5.50 -7.07 -14.82
CA GLN A 260 6.29 -6.47 -13.75
C GLN A 260 5.79 -5.06 -13.42
N ILE A 261 5.58 -4.21 -14.43
CA ILE A 261 5.06 -2.84 -14.26
C ILE A 261 3.66 -2.88 -13.63
N ARG A 262 2.79 -3.79 -14.09
CA ARG A 262 1.41 -3.89 -13.61
C ARG A 262 1.34 -4.32 -12.16
N HIS A 263 2.11 -5.33 -11.74
CA HIS A 263 1.90 -6.00 -10.44
C HIS A 263 2.83 -5.53 -9.33
N TYR A 264 4.03 -5.03 -9.64
CA TYR A 264 5.06 -4.75 -8.63
C TYR A 264 5.19 -3.27 -8.27
N GLY A 265 4.16 -2.48 -8.64
CA GLY A 265 3.97 -1.11 -8.22
C GLY A 265 4.41 -0.08 -9.24
N GLN A 266 3.71 1.05 -9.23
CA GLN A 266 3.95 2.16 -10.13
C GLN A 266 4.11 3.42 -9.28
N THR A 267 5.22 4.15 -9.42
CA THR A 267 5.47 5.43 -8.76
C THR A 267 4.59 6.52 -9.38
N PRO A 268 3.94 7.41 -8.60
CA PRO A 268 3.12 8.51 -9.14
C PRO A 268 3.93 9.42 -10.07
N SER A 269 3.26 10.07 -11.02
CA SER A 269 3.95 11.06 -11.85
C SER A 269 4.53 12.17 -10.97
N GLN A 270 5.76 12.58 -11.27
CA GLN A 270 6.44 13.65 -10.54
C GLN A 270 5.76 14.98 -10.88
N LEU A 271 5.26 15.68 -9.86
CA LEU A 271 4.49 16.90 -10.03
C LEU A 271 5.36 18.16 -10.07
N PHE A 272 6.54 18.12 -9.45
CA PHE A 272 7.43 19.26 -9.36
C PHE A 272 8.87 18.85 -9.06
N SER A 273 9.82 19.71 -9.41
CA SER A 273 11.27 19.48 -9.31
C SER A 273 11.97 20.35 -8.25
N GLN A 274 11.22 21.15 -7.50
CA GLN A 274 11.71 21.97 -6.38
C GLN A 274 11.09 21.53 -5.05
N PRO A 275 11.65 21.90 -3.89
CA PRO A 275 11.03 21.62 -2.59
C PRO A 275 9.58 22.10 -2.50
N HIS A 276 8.69 21.23 -2.01
CA HIS A 276 7.31 21.61 -1.75
C HIS A 276 7.26 22.66 -0.62
N PRO A 277 6.48 23.75 -0.77
CA PRO A 277 6.37 24.76 0.26
C PRO A 277 5.76 24.16 1.55
N PRO A 278 6.29 24.48 2.75
CA PRO A 278 5.68 24.06 4.00
C PRO A 278 4.31 24.72 4.18
N ARG A 279 3.40 24.03 4.86
CA ARG A 279 2.13 24.64 5.26
C ARG A 279 2.40 25.68 6.33
N LEU A 280 1.73 26.83 6.23
CA LEU A 280 1.79 27.84 7.26
C LEU A 280 1.18 27.30 8.58
N PRO A 281 1.79 27.62 9.74
CA PRO A 281 1.23 27.28 11.05
C PRO A 281 -0.21 27.76 11.25
N LEU A 282 -0.96 27.12 12.16
CA LEU A 282 -2.33 27.54 12.46
C LEU A 282 -2.45 29.02 12.86
N HIS A 283 -1.50 29.53 13.67
CA HIS A 283 -1.52 30.92 14.12
C HIS A 283 -1.33 31.94 12.99
N ASP A 284 -0.67 31.54 11.89
CA ASP A 284 -0.46 32.37 10.70
C ASP A 284 -1.64 32.29 9.72
N THR A 285 -2.39 31.18 9.75
CA THR A 285 -3.52 30.93 8.84
C THR A 285 -4.87 31.35 9.43
N VAL A 286 -5.03 31.28 10.75
CA VAL A 286 -6.23 31.68 11.48
C VAL A 286 -6.03 33.08 12.04
N GLN A 287 -5.97 34.07 11.14
CA GLN A 287 -6.19 35.45 11.54
C GLN A 287 -7.72 35.64 11.69
N PRO A 288 -8.23 36.08 12.87
CA PRO A 288 -9.63 36.48 12.99
C PRO A 288 -10.02 37.41 11.84
N LEU A 289 -11.22 37.24 11.28
CA LEU A 289 -11.81 38.27 10.43
C LEU A 289 -11.81 39.58 11.23
N GLY A 290 -10.96 40.53 10.84
CA GLY A 290 -10.78 41.80 11.56
C GLY A 290 -9.59 41.90 12.51
N ALA A 291 -8.65 40.93 12.50
CA ALA A 291 -7.38 41.05 13.23
C ALA A 291 -6.57 42.29 12.82
N SER A 292 -6.79 42.80 11.61
CA SER A 292 -6.40 44.14 11.19
C SER A 292 -7.61 44.90 10.66
N LEU A 293 -7.85 46.10 11.18
CA LEU A 293 -8.88 47.01 10.67
C LEU A 293 -8.60 47.40 9.21
N ALA A 294 -7.33 47.36 8.77
CA ALA A 294 -6.97 47.67 7.39
C ALA A 294 -7.52 46.62 6.40
N SER A 295 -7.57 45.34 6.79
CA SER A 295 -8.15 44.26 5.97
C SER A 295 -9.69 44.26 5.95
N LEU A 296 -10.34 45.03 6.82
CA LEU A 296 -11.80 45.20 6.82
C LEU A 296 -12.29 46.33 5.89
N THR A 297 -11.39 47.14 5.33
CA THR A 297 -11.75 48.32 4.50
C THR A 297 -12.48 47.96 3.19
N HIS A 298 -12.37 46.72 2.74
CA HIS A 298 -13.03 46.22 1.53
C HIS A 298 -14.31 45.41 1.79
N LEU A 299 -14.65 45.15 3.06
CA LEU A 299 -15.89 44.44 3.39
C LEU A 299 -17.07 45.39 3.23
N ARG A 300 -17.96 45.07 2.29
CA ARG A 300 -19.27 45.71 2.16
C ARG A 300 -20.30 44.84 2.85
N ALA A 301 -21.21 45.46 3.59
CA ALA A 301 -22.38 44.77 4.10
C ALA A 301 -23.14 44.17 2.92
N TYR A 302 -23.24 42.83 2.86
CA TYR A 302 -24.08 42.19 1.87
C TYR A 302 -25.53 42.53 2.19
N THR A 303 -26.14 43.37 1.34
CA THR A 303 -27.57 43.62 1.40
C THR A 303 -28.21 42.68 0.38
N PRO A 304 -28.95 41.65 0.80
CA PRO A 304 -29.59 40.74 -0.13
C PRO A 304 -30.52 41.53 -1.06
N PRO A 305 -30.57 41.21 -2.36
CA PRO A 305 -31.52 41.80 -3.29
C PRO A 305 -32.97 41.74 -2.76
N GLN A 306 -33.72 42.84 -2.87
CA GLN A 306 -35.08 42.95 -2.30
C GLN A 306 -36.05 41.85 -2.76
N HIS A 307 -35.83 41.24 -3.93
CA HIS A 307 -36.65 40.14 -4.43
C HIS A 307 -36.49 38.85 -3.60
N LEU A 308 -35.34 38.65 -2.91
CA LEU A 308 -35.14 37.52 -1.98
C LEU A 308 -35.80 37.77 -0.61
N LEU A 309 -36.09 39.03 -0.28
CA LEU A 309 -36.73 39.41 0.98
C LEU A 309 -38.28 39.38 0.89
N ARG A 310 -38.85 39.36 -0.32
CA ARG A 310 -40.31 39.38 -0.52
C ARG A 310 -41.05 38.10 -0.12
N ASN A 311 -40.36 36.98 0.02
CA ASN A 311 -40.97 35.68 0.35
C ASN A 311 -40.72 35.21 1.80
N LEU A 312 -40.12 36.05 2.65
CA LEU A 312 -39.93 35.73 4.07
C LEU A 312 -41.14 36.18 4.89
N SER A 313 -42.32 35.65 4.59
CA SER A 313 -43.36 35.53 5.61
C SER A 313 -42.90 34.42 6.56
N LEU A 314 -42.30 34.81 7.68
CA LEU A 314 -41.91 33.91 8.76
C LEU A 314 -43.14 33.08 9.19
N PRO A 315 -43.13 31.74 9.05
CA PRO A 315 -44.16 30.92 9.66
C PRO A 315 -44.00 30.99 11.18
N ALA A 316 -45.09 31.28 11.87
CA ALA A 316 -45.14 31.18 13.33
C ALA A 316 -44.77 29.74 13.74
N PHE A 317 -43.82 29.61 14.66
CA PHE A 317 -43.41 28.33 15.24
C PHE A 317 -44.61 27.63 15.91
N SER A 318 -45.08 26.55 15.32
CA SER A 318 -45.97 25.59 15.98
C SER A 318 -45.18 24.33 16.34
N HIS A 319 -45.05 24.07 17.63
CA HIS A 319 -44.55 22.80 18.19
C HIS A 319 -45.35 21.60 17.68
N CYS A 320 -44.67 20.50 17.34
CA CYS A 320 -45.26 19.17 17.37
C CYS A 320 -44.23 18.10 17.77
N PRO A 321 -44.64 17.03 18.48
CA PRO A 321 -43.78 16.22 19.33
C PRO A 321 -43.34 14.90 18.68
N SER A 322 -42.34 14.29 19.31
CA SER A 322 -41.73 12.98 19.05
C SER A 322 -42.70 11.80 19.18
N THR A 323 -42.63 10.84 18.25
CA THR A 323 -43.05 9.45 18.49
C THR A 323 -42.19 8.44 17.71
N PHE A 324 -41.68 7.47 18.47
CA PHE A 324 -41.03 6.22 18.05
C PHE A 324 -42.02 5.23 17.41
N ALA A 325 -41.56 4.41 16.46
CA ALA A 325 -42.04 3.03 16.28
C ALA A 325 -41.07 2.20 15.42
N SER A 326 -40.63 1.06 15.94
CA SER A 326 -39.91 -0.02 15.25
C SER A 326 -40.87 -0.96 14.52
N PRO A 327 -40.38 -1.77 13.56
CA PRO A 327 -40.91 -3.13 13.43
C PRO A 327 -39.82 -4.21 13.32
N SER A 328 -40.08 -5.28 14.06
CA SER A 328 -39.46 -6.60 14.05
C SER A 328 -39.81 -7.41 12.79
N GLY A 329 -38.89 -8.23 12.30
CA GLY A 329 -39.17 -9.26 11.28
C GLY A 329 -38.03 -10.25 11.10
N SER A 330 -38.27 -11.49 11.54
CA SER A 330 -37.42 -12.68 11.43
C SER A 330 -37.48 -13.31 10.03
N THR A 331 -36.40 -13.94 9.55
CA THR A 331 -36.49 -15.12 8.67
C THR A 331 -35.16 -15.88 8.57
N ALA A 332 -35.29 -17.20 8.37
CA ALA A 332 -34.32 -18.24 8.67
C ALA A 332 -33.42 -18.65 7.49
N LEU A 333 -32.27 -19.27 7.84
CA LEU A 333 -31.33 -19.98 6.95
C LEU A 333 -31.79 -21.41 6.65
N PRO A 334 -31.35 -21.99 5.52
CA PRO A 334 -30.96 -23.42 5.50
C PRO A 334 -29.69 -23.66 4.60
N PRO A 335 -29.24 -24.91 4.35
CA PRO A 335 -28.26 -25.63 5.17
C PRO A 335 -26.96 -26.01 4.41
N SER A 336 -25.95 -26.41 5.18
CA SER A 336 -24.63 -26.93 4.75
C SER A 336 -24.65 -28.41 4.33
N LEU A 337 -23.72 -28.83 3.46
CA LEU A 337 -23.27 -30.23 3.27
C LEU A 337 -21.75 -30.27 2.94
N PRO A 338 -21.06 -31.42 3.10
CA PRO A 338 -19.73 -31.53 3.70
C PRO A 338 -18.66 -32.04 2.72
N SER A 339 -17.38 -31.98 3.11
CA SER A 339 -16.55 -33.18 3.35
C SER A 339 -15.03 -32.92 3.25
N SER A 340 -14.35 -33.73 4.04
CA SER A 340 -12.94 -33.84 4.38
C SER A 340 -12.03 -34.41 3.30
N LEU A 341 -10.76 -33.98 3.27
CA LEU A 341 -9.56 -34.79 2.96
C LEU A 341 -8.36 -34.21 3.75
N PRO A 342 -7.37 -35.03 4.15
CA PRO A 342 -6.35 -34.66 5.15
C PRO A 342 -5.23 -33.80 4.54
N PRO A 343 -4.54 -32.95 5.33
CA PRO A 343 -3.43 -32.16 4.81
C PRO A 343 -2.17 -33.02 4.67
N SER A 344 -1.68 -33.17 3.43
CA SER A 344 -0.25 -33.35 3.20
C SER A 344 0.46 -32.07 3.65
N LEU A 345 1.66 -32.21 4.23
CA LEU A 345 2.49 -31.08 4.65
C LEU A 345 2.56 -30.02 3.53
N PRO A 346 2.26 -28.74 3.83
CA PRO A 346 2.27 -27.71 2.80
C PRO A 346 3.67 -27.59 2.22
N SER A 347 3.75 -27.70 0.89
CA SER A 347 4.95 -27.30 0.17
C SER A 347 5.19 -25.82 0.47
N PRO A 348 6.44 -25.37 0.67
CA PRO A 348 6.72 -23.95 0.89
C PRO A 348 6.12 -23.13 -0.26
N PRO A 349 5.63 -21.91 0.00
CA PRO A 349 5.05 -21.08 -1.03
C PRO A 349 6.08 -20.80 -2.13
N VAL A 350 5.64 -20.84 -3.38
CA VAL A 350 6.48 -20.56 -4.56
C VAL A 350 6.76 -19.06 -4.62
N LEU A 351 8.04 -18.70 -4.59
CA LEU A 351 8.53 -17.33 -4.76
C LEU A 351 8.45 -16.92 -6.24
N THR A 352 8.90 -17.81 -7.12
CA THR A 352 8.88 -17.59 -8.58
C THR A 352 9.04 -18.92 -9.33
N VAL A 353 8.61 -18.94 -10.59
CA VAL A 353 8.82 -20.05 -11.52
C VAL A 353 9.59 -19.51 -12.72
N LEU A 354 10.78 -20.07 -12.96
CA LEU A 354 11.63 -19.72 -14.10
C LEU A 354 11.48 -20.82 -15.15
N ALA A 355 10.94 -20.47 -16.32
CA ALA A 355 10.84 -21.38 -17.46
C ALA A 355 11.97 -21.12 -18.46
N ALA A 356 12.58 -22.20 -18.92
CA ALA A 356 13.54 -22.23 -20.03
C ALA A 356 13.05 -23.27 -21.07
N PRO A 357 13.59 -23.27 -22.32
CA PRO A 357 13.03 -24.05 -23.43
C PRO A 357 12.73 -25.52 -23.12
N ASN A 358 13.50 -26.18 -22.24
CA ASN A 358 13.27 -27.57 -21.82
C ASN A 358 13.25 -27.76 -20.29
N LYS A 359 13.19 -26.68 -19.49
CA LYS A 359 13.33 -26.76 -18.03
C LYS A 359 12.40 -25.79 -17.30
N ILE A 360 11.98 -26.18 -16.11
CA ILE A 360 11.19 -25.37 -15.18
C ILE A 360 11.92 -25.39 -13.84
N HIS A 361 12.26 -24.23 -13.31
CA HIS A 361 12.79 -24.08 -11.96
C HIS A 361 11.73 -23.41 -11.09
N VAL A 362 11.30 -24.09 -10.04
CA VAL A 362 10.39 -23.55 -9.02
C VAL A 362 11.24 -23.13 -7.84
N VAL A 363 11.31 -21.83 -7.60
CA VAL A 363 11.98 -21.25 -6.43
C VAL A 363 10.93 -21.06 -5.35
N PHE A 364 11.20 -21.59 -4.16
CA PHE A 364 10.34 -21.48 -3.00
C PHE A 364 10.80 -20.33 -2.09
N ASN A 365 9.89 -19.80 -1.28
CA ASN A 365 10.15 -18.70 -0.34
C ASN A 365 11.17 -19.03 0.76
N ASP A 366 11.56 -20.31 0.90
CA ASP A 366 12.62 -20.76 1.80
C ASP A 366 13.95 -21.01 1.07
N PHE A 367 14.11 -20.40 -0.11
CA PHE A 367 15.32 -20.47 -0.94
C PHE A 367 15.64 -21.87 -1.49
N ARG A 368 14.70 -22.81 -1.44
CA ARG A 368 14.80 -24.07 -2.19
C ARG A 368 14.44 -23.85 -3.65
N VAL A 369 15.11 -24.56 -4.54
CA VAL A 369 14.89 -24.55 -5.99
C VAL A 369 14.66 -25.99 -6.46
N ALA A 370 13.42 -26.32 -6.84
CA ALA A 370 13.11 -27.56 -7.54
C ALA A 370 13.27 -27.35 -9.04
N SER A 371 13.93 -28.29 -9.70
CA SER A 371 14.17 -28.26 -11.14
C SER A 371 13.42 -29.41 -11.79
N TYR A 372 12.72 -29.14 -12.88
CA TYR A 372 11.97 -30.08 -13.67
C TYR A 372 12.38 -29.95 -15.14
N ARG A 373 12.38 -31.06 -15.87
CA ARG A 373 12.52 -31.08 -17.32
C ARG A 373 11.14 -31.31 -17.91
N TRP A 374 10.78 -30.56 -18.94
CA TRP A 374 9.55 -30.81 -19.67
C TRP A 374 9.85 -31.20 -21.12
N SER A 375 8.94 -31.96 -21.73
CA SER A 375 9.03 -32.35 -23.15
C SER A 375 7.64 -32.42 -23.76
N ALA A 376 7.49 -31.93 -24.99
CA ALA A 376 6.25 -32.02 -25.73
C ALA A 376 5.90 -33.49 -26.04
N MET A 377 4.61 -33.82 -25.96
CA MET A 377 4.05 -35.12 -26.36
C MET A 377 3.18 -34.87 -27.60
N PRO A 378 3.68 -35.15 -28.81
CA PRO A 378 2.95 -34.82 -30.05
C PRO A 378 1.60 -35.55 -30.18
N ASP A 379 1.43 -36.67 -29.49
CA ASP A 379 0.31 -37.60 -29.71
C ASP A 379 -0.71 -37.66 -28.55
N SER A 380 -0.65 -36.75 -27.56
CA SER A 380 -1.56 -36.74 -26.41
C SER A 380 -2.60 -35.62 -26.51
N HIS A 381 -3.88 -35.99 -26.55
CA HIS A 381 -4.99 -35.04 -26.63
C HIS A 381 -5.34 -34.36 -25.29
N ASP A 382 -4.96 -34.94 -24.15
CA ASP A 382 -5.34 -34.43 -22.82
C ASP A 382 -4.23 -33.60 -22.14
N PHE A 383 -2.95 -33.91 -22.41
CA PHE A 383 -1.80 -33.17 -21.86
C PHE A 383 -0.67 -33.06 -22.90
N PRO A 384 -0.42 -31.87 -23.48
CA PRO A 384 0.50 -31.72 -24.61
C PRO A 384 1.99 -31.84 -24.23
N PHE A 385 2.31 -32.12 -22.96
CA PHE A 385 3.67 -32.25 -22.47
C PHE A 385 3.77 -33.17 -21.25
N THR A 386 4.96 -33.70 -21.00
CA THR A 386 5.33 -34.35 -19.74
C THR A 386 6.27 -33.46 -18.93
N VAL A 387 6.18 -33.52 -17.61
CA VAL A 387 7.09 -32.84 -16.68
C VAL A 387 7.73 -33.88 -15.77
N ARG A 388 9.06 -33.92 -15.71
CA ARG A 388 9.84 -34.84 -14.89
C ARG A 388 10.70 -34.05 -13.91
N PHE A 389 10.60 -34.37 -12.62
CA PHE A 389 11.47 -33.80 -11.59
C PHE A 389 12.93 -34.21 -11.83
N GLU A 390 13.84 -33.24 -11.84
CA GLU A 390 15.29 -33.45 -11.96
C GLU A 390 15.98 -33.42 -10.59
N ARG A 391 15.81 -32.34 -9.81
CA ARG A 391 16.47 -32.19 -8.50
C ARG A 391 15.85 -31.08 -7.63
N LEU A 392 16.17 -31.10 -6.34
CA LEU A 392 15.93 -30.02 -5.38
C LEU A 392 17.27 -29.52 -4.83
N ARG A 393 17.51 -28.21 -4.78
CA ARG A 393 18.69 -27.61 -4.12
C ARG A 393 18.27 -26.47 -3.20
N THR A 394 18.99 -26.27 -2.10
CA THR A 394 18.83 -25.08 -1.25
C THR A 394 19.90 -24.07 -1.67
N LEU A 395 19.49 -22.84 -1.96
CA LEU A 395 20.46 -21.75 -2.19
C LEU A 395 21.14 -21.41 -0.85
N PRO A 396 22.45 -21.18 -0.84
CA PRO A 396 23.14 -20.80 0.39
C PRO A 396 22.58 -19.46 0.89
N CYS A 397 22.08 -19.44 2.13
CA CYS A 397 21.77 -18.21 2.83
C CYS A 397 23.10 -17.52 3.17
N LEU A 398 23.29 -16.29 2.71
CA LEU A 398 24.30 -15.35 3.22
C LEU A 398 23.58 -14.08 3.70
#